data_AF-A0A7C9A5W7-F1
#
_entry.id   AF-A0A7C9A5W7-F1
#
_cell.length_a   1.000
_cell.length_b   1.000
_cell.length_c   1.000
_cell.angle_alpha   90.00
_cell.angle_beta   90.00
_cell.angle_gamma   90.00
#
_symmetry.space_group_name_H-M   'P 1'
#
loop_
_entity.id
_entity.type
_entity.pdbx_description
1 polymer ?
#
loop_
_entity_poly.entity_id
_entity_poly.type
_entity_poly.pdbx_seq_one_letter_code
_entity_poly.pdbx_strand_id
1 'polypeptide(L)'
;LPISNSLTPIPSSISGAGGGRTLTCFKCSSLSHSTCVPPNVPKSPYLCPPCSNPSFKFFDIRKSSTKSDQNQSDGGDGSKSAAKVPEVGQKVLDERAAKVLLAAARIAAISMNKAAAVARENAERRVRDAALARKRAKEAI
;
A
#
# COMPACT_ATOMS: atom_id res chain seq x y z
N LEU A 1 5.87 22.71 44.30
CA LEU A 1 5.54 21.26 44.30
C LEU A 1 4.77 20.98 43.02
N PRO A 2 5.14 19.96 42.23
CA PRO A 2 5.24 20.09 40.78
C PRO A 2 3.91 19.89 40.05
N ILE A 3 3.66 20.75 39.06
CA ILE A 3 2.57 20.60 38.08
C ILE A 3 3.03 19.56 37.06
N SER A 4 2.40 18.39 37.07
CA SER A 4 2.66 17.27 36.19
C SER A 4 2.47 17.64 34.71
N ASN A 5 3.57 17.92 34.01
CA ASN A 5 3.58 18.04 32.54
C ASN A 5 3.57 16.63 31.93
N SER A 6 2.38 16.09 31.65
CA SER A 6 2.24 14.90 30.81
C SER A 6 2.50 15.28 29.35
N LEU A 7 3.74 15.07 28.88
CA LEU A 7 4.01 14.88 27.46
C LEU A 7 3.20 13.65 27.02
N THR A 8 2.04 13.88 26.41
CA THR A 8 1.32 12.81 25.74
C THR A 8 2.11 12.41 24.49
N PRO A 9 2.40 11.10 24.32
CA PRO A 9 3.13 10.63 23.16
C PRO A 9 2.27 10.84 21.90
N ILE A 10 2.94 11.27 20.83
CA ILE A 10 2.40 11.38 19.48
C ILE A 10 1.88 9.98 19.09
N PRO A 11 0.58 9.77 18.82
CA PRO A 11 0.15 8.51 18.25
C PRO A 11 0.61 8.48 16.78
N SER A 12 1.62 7.66 16.48
CA SER A 12 2.11 7.36 15.12
C SER A 12 1.12 6.55 14.27
N SER A 13 -0.17 6.61 14.57
CA SER A 13 -1.21 5.79 13.96
C SER A 13 -2.36 6.66 13.48
N ILE A 14 -2.11 7.44 12.42
CA ILE A 14 -3.20 8.12 11.69
C ILE A 14 -3.82 7.10 10.72
N SER A 15 -4.50 6.10 11.27
CA SER A 15 -5.45 5.27 10.53
C SER A 15 -6.69 6.12 10.27
N GLY A 16 -6.68 6.87 9.17
CA GLY A 16 -7.79 7.70 8.73
C GLY A 16 -9.00 6.85 8.33
N ALA A 17 -9.94 6.69 9.26
CA ALA A 17 -11.37 6.46 9.06
C ALA A 17 -11.80 5.43 8.01
N GLY A 18 -11.49 4.18 8.30
CA GLY A 18 -12.24 3.00 7.92
C GLY A 18 -11.75 1.88 8.83
N GLY A 19 -12.47 1.57 9.90
CA GLY A 19 -12.03 0.68 11.00
C GLY A 19 -11.86 -0.79 10.61
N GLY A 20 -11.13 -1.09 9.54
CA GLY A 20 -10.69 -2.43 9.21
C GLY A 20 -9.44 -2.76 10.02
N ARG A 21 -9.55 -3.72 10.94
CA ARG A 21 -8.37 -4.33 11.56
C ARG A 21 -7.43 -4.81 10.45
N THR A 22 -6.17 -4.41 10.49
CA THR A 22 -5.14 -5.00 9.61
C THR A 22 -4.71 -6.33 10.20
N LEU A 23 -4.67 -7.36 9.37
CA LEU A 23 -4.13 -8.68 9.69
C LEU A 23 -2.68 -8.74 9.22
N THR A 24 -1.78 -9.14 10.12
CA THR A 24 -0.37 -9.42 9.84
C THR A 24 -0.20 -10.90 9.59
N CYS A 25 0.51 -11.26 8.52
CA CYS A 25 0.86 -12.66 8.29
C CYS A 25 1.76 -13.19 9.43
N PHE A 26 1.53 -14.43 9.87
CA PHE A 26 2.39 -15.06 10.89
C PHE A 26 3.81 -15.38 10.40
N LYS A 27 4.00 -15.52 9.08
CA LYS A 27 5.25 -16.01 8.48
C LYS A 27 6.06 -14.93 7.75
N CYS A 28 5.49 -13.75 7.51
CA CYS A 28 6.16 -12.63 6.84
C CYS A 28 5.53 -11.28 7.22
N SER A 29 6.14 -10.17 6.81
CA SER A 29 5.65 -8.81 7.08
C SER A 29 4.48 -8.36 6.17
N SER A 30 3.76 -9.28 5.53
CA SER A 30 2.58 -8.91 4.73
C SER A 30 1.44 -8.41 5.61
N LEU A 31 0.83 -7.30 5.18
CA LEU A 31 -0.34 -6.68 5.78
C LEU A 31 -1.56 -6.85 4.88
N SER A 32 -2.71 -7.15 5.45
CA SER A 32 -3.97 -7.23 4.71
C SER A 32 -5.11 -6.63 5.52
N HIS A 33 -5.99 -5.85 4.89
CA HIS A 33 -7.18 -5.35 5.57
C HIS A 33 -8.13 -6.51 5.87
N SER A 34 -8.69 -6.58 7.08
CA SER A 34 -9.67 -7.63 7.44
C SER A 34 -10.88 -7.69 6.50
N THR A 35 -11.21 -6.56 5.86
CA THR A 35 -12.32 -6.43 4.90
C THR A 35 -11.96 -6.93 3.50
N CYS A 36 -10.67 -6.92 3.13
CA CYS A 36 -10.19 -7.42 1.85
C CYS A 36 -9.87 -8.92 1.90
N VAL A 37 -9.84 -9.50 3.10
CA VAL A 37 -9.58 -10.92 3.31
C VAL A 37 -10.93 -11.67 3.30
N PRO A 38 -11.09 -12.72 2.47
CA PRO A 38 -12.31 -13.51 2.45
C PRO A 38 -12.66 -14.04 3.85
N PRO A 39 -13.93 -14.05 4.26
CA PRO A 39 -14.33 -14.51 5.61
C PRO A 39 -14.03 -16.00 5.87
N ASN A 40 -13.71 -16.75 4.82
CA ASN A 40 -13.44 -18.18 4.85
C ASN A 40 -11.99 -18.54 5.22
N VAL A 41 -11.11 -17.55 5.48
CA VAL A 41 -9.76 -17.84 5.97
C VAL A 41 -9.73 -17.82 7.50
N PRO A 42 -8.96 -18.72 8.14
CA PRO A 42 -8.78 -18.70 9.58
C PRO A 42 -8.19 -17.36 10.01
N LYS A 43 -8.89 -16.67 10.92
CA LYS A 43 -8.48 -15.34 11.42
C LYS A 43 -7.27 -15.41 12.36
N SER A 44 -6.91 -16.60 12.82
CA SER A 44 -5.72 -16.83 13.66
C SER A 44 -5.23 -18.28 13.53
N PRO A 45 -3.94 -18.51 13.17
CA PRO A 45 -2.99 -17.52 12.63
C PRO A 45 -3.28 -17.21 11.15
N TYR A 46 -3.37 -15.92 10.80
CA TYR A 46 -3.53 -15.50 9.40
C TYR A 46 -2.24 -15.78 8.61
N LEU A 47 -2.37 -16.46 7.48
CA LEU A 47 -1.31 -16.61 6.49
C LEU A 47 -1.71 -15.85 5.23
N CYS A 48 -0.84 -14.97 4.75
CA CYS A 48 -1.07 -14.33 3.47
C CYS A 48 -1.03 -15.37 2.33
N PRO A 49 -1.68 -15.11 1.19
CA PRO A 49 -1.72 -16.08 0.09
C PRO A 49 -0.35 -16.59 -0.37
N PRO A 50 0.71 -15.77 -0.45
CA PRO A 50 2.07 -16.25 -0.74
C PRO A 50 2.65 -17.22 0.30
N CYS A 51 2.31 -17.05 1.59
CA CYS A 51 2.81 -17.93 2.65
C CYS A 51 1.99 -19.20 2.81
N SER A 52 0.70 -19.18 2.46
CA SER A 52 -0.16 -20.37 2.47
C SER A 52 0.06 -21.24 1.23
N ASN A 53 0.39 -20.65 0.08
CA ASN A 53 0.66 -21.38 -1.14
C ASN A 53 1.90 -20.78 -1.87
N PRO A 54 3.02 -21.52 -1.96
CA PRO A 54 4.23 -21.04 -2.60
C PRO A 54 4.12 -20.86 -4.13
N SER A 55 3.07 -21.40 -4.78
CA SER A 55 2.79 -21.15 -6.20
C SER A 55 1.85 -19.96 -6.45
N PHE A 56 1.43 -19.26 -5.39
CA PHE A 56 0.51 -18.15 -5.49
C PHE A 56 1.08 -17.01 -6.35
N LYS A 57 0.34 -16.62 -7.38
CA LYS A 57 0.64 -15.46 -8.23
C LYS A 57 -0.48 -14.44 -8.06
N PHE A 58 -0.13 -13.20 -7.74
CA PHE A 58 -1.09 -12.08 -7.72
C PHE A 58 -1.55 -11.69 -9.12
N PHE A 59 -0.67 -11.87 -10.10
CA PHE A 59 -0.92 -11.57 -11.50
C PHE A 59 -0.35 -12.68 -12.36
N ASP A 60 -1.11 -13.09 -13.37
CA ASP A 60 -0.62 -13.95 -14.43
C ASP A 60 0.31 -13.15 -15.31
N ILE A 61 1.59 -13.26 -14.98
CA ILE A 61 2.67 -12.69 -15.75
C ILE A 61 3.01 -13.70 -16.84
N ARG A 62 2.63 -13.41 -18.08
CA ARG A 62 3.03 -14.25 -19.21
C ARG A 62 4.53 -14.13 -19.38
N LYS A 63 5.23 -15.27 -19.24
CA LYS A 63 6.63 -15.38 -19.64
C LYS A 63 6.59 -15.38 -21.17
N SER A 64 7.38 -14.53 -21.81
CA SER A 64 7.60 -14.58 -23.25
C SER A 64 8.40 -15.85 -23.59
N SER A 65 7.78 -17.01 -23.45
CA SER A 65 8.36 -18.27 -23.86
C SER A 65 8.21 -18.40 -25.37
N THR A 66 9.36 -18.41 -26.05
CA THR A 66 9.59 -19.33 -27.15
C THR A 66 8.89 -20.66 -26.87
N LYS A 67 8.09 -21.09 -27.85
CA LYS A 67 7.10 -22.16 -27.83
C LYS A 67 7.56 -23.48 -27.18
N SER A 68 6.63 -24.11 -26.44
CA SER A 68 6.40 -25.56 -26.55
C SER A 68 4.89 -25.82 -26.34
N ASP A 69 4.22 -25.97 -27.48
CA ASP A 69 2.94 -26.62 -27.75
C ASP A 69 1.65 -26.08 -27.09
N GLN A 70 0.99 -25.12 -27.76
CA GLN A 70 -0.20 -25.40 -28.59
C GLN A 70 -0.83 -24.12 -29.18
N ASN A 71 -0.92 -24.14 -30.51
CA ASN A 71 -1.79 -23.44 -31.48
C ASN A 71 -1.69 -21.91 -31.76
N GLN A 72 -1.72 -21.62 -33.07
CA GLN A 72 -1.49 -20.40 -33.87
C GLN A 72 -2.41 -19.20 -33.52
N SER A 73 -1.97 -17.94 -33.62
CA SER A 73 -1.92 -17.21 -34.91
C SER A 73 -0.93 -16.03 -35.00
N ASP A 74 -0.32 -15.96 -36.19
CA ASP A 74 0.25 -14.87 -37.01
C ASP A 74 0.49 -13.43 -36.49
N GLY A 75 1.72 -12.95 -36.75
CA GLY A 75 1.99 -11.60 -37.27
C GLY A 75 2.71 -10.59 -36.38
N GLY A 76 4.00 -10.31 -36.66
CA GLY A 76 4.52 -8.93 -36.55
C GLY A 76 5.86 -8.67 -35.86
N ASP A 77 6.90 -8.55 -36.69
CA ASP A 77 8.11 -7.71 -36.70
C ASP A 77 8.83 -7.23 -35.41
N GLY A 78 10.17 -7.28 -35.48
CA GLY A 78 11.09 -7.18 -34.36
C GLY A 78 11.63 -5.79 -34.08
N SER A 79 12.22 -5.65 -32.89
CA SER A 79 13.22 -4.61 -32.62
C SER A 79 14.23 -5.18 -31.62
N LYS A 80 15.38 -5.59 -32.14
CA LYS A 80 16.57 -5.90 -31.34
C LYS A 80 17.22 -4.59 -30.94
N SER A 81 17.54 -4.42 -29.66
CA SER A 81 18.68 -3.61 -29.24
C SER A 81 19.12 -4.06 -27.86
N ALA A 82 20.29 -4.69 -27.85
CA ALA A 82 20.94 -5.24 -26.69
C ALA A 82 21.60 -4.12 -25.86
N ALA A 83 21.24 -4.04 -24.57
CA ALA A 83 22.07 -3.45 -23.54
C ALA A 83 21.87 -4.27 -22.25
N LYS A 84 22.95 -4.90 -21.82
CA LYS A 84 23.09 -5.86 -20.72
C LYS A 84 22.80 -5.19 -19.36
N VAL A 85 21.68 -5.56 -18.72
CA VAL A 85 21.27 -5.20 -17.35
C VAL A 85 20.75 -6.51 -16.68
N PRO A 86 20.90 -6.73 -15.35
CA PRO A 86 20.53 -8.00 -14.72
C PRO A 86 19.09 -8.38 -15.09
N GLU A 87 18.92 -9.57 -15.63
CA GLU A 87 17.83 -9.95 -16.53
C GLU A 87 16.45 -9.99 -15.82
N VAL A 88 15.84 -8.82 -15.65
CA VAL A 88 14.40 -8.69 -15.42
C VAL A 88 13.73 -8.97 -16.76
N GLY A 89 13.55 -10.26 -17.09
CA GLY A 89 12.78 -10.66 -18.26
C GLY A 89 11.48 -9.88 -18.29
N GLN A 90 11.12 -9.30 -19.44
CA GLN A 90 9.94 -8.46 -19.60
C GLN A 90 8.69 -9.28 -19.25
N LYS A 91 8.25 -9.11 -18.01
CA LYS A 91 7.08 -9.73 -17.42
C LYS A 91 5.87 -8.94 -17.89
N VAL A 92 5.26 -9.35 -18.99
CA VAL A 92 4.08 -8.67 -19.54
C VAL A 92 2.85 -9.05 -18.70
N LEU A 93 2.19 -8.05 -18.12
CA LEU A 93 0.89 -8.21 -17.47
C LEU A 93 -0.19 -8.35 -18.55
N ASP A 94 -1.17 -9.21 -18.33
CA ASP A 94 -2.34 -9.27 -19.22
C ASP A 94 -3.08 -7.93 -19.23
N GLU A 95 -3.56 -7.55 -20.41
CA GLU A 95 -4.16 -6.22 -20.65
C GLU A 95 -5.30 -5.89 -19.67
N ARG A 96 -6.15 -6.89 -19.39
CA ARG A 96 -7.26 -6.75 -18.43
C ARG A 96 -6.75 -6.52 -17.00
N ALA A 97 -5.73 -7.27 -16.58
CA ALA A 97 -5.15 -7.12 -15.24
C ALA A 97 -4.44 -5.76 -15.09
N ALA A 98 -3.75 -5.30 -16.15
CA ALA A 98 -3.10 -3.99 -16.17
C ALA A 98 -4.11 -2.84 -16.00
N LYS A 99 -5.25 -2.90 -16.68
CA LYS A 99 -6.33 -1.91 -16.54
C LYS A 99 -6.89 -1.87 -15.12
N VAL A 100 -7.15 -3.03 -14.52
CA VAL A 100 -7.64 -3.14 -13.14
C VAL A 100 -6.62 -2.58 -12.14
N LEU A 101 -5.34 -2.94 -12.31
CA LEU A 101 -4.26 -2.44 -11.47
C LEU A 101 -4.14 -0.91 -11.56
N LEU A 102 -4.22 -0.34 -12.77
CA LEU A 102 -4.18 1.11 -12.98
C LEU A 102 -5.37 1.81 -12.30
N ALA A 103 -6.58 1.28 -12.42
CA ALA A 103 -7.75 1.83 -11.75
C ALA A 103 -7.58 1.82 -10.22
N ALA A 104 -7.14 0.69 -9.65
CA ALA A 104 -6.87 0.57 -8.23
C ALA A 104 -5.79 1.54 -7.76
N ALA A 105 -4.68 1.66 -8.51
CA ALA A 105 -3.59 2.57 -8.19
C ALA A 105 -4.03 4.04 -8.19
N ARG A 106 -4.88 4.44 -9.14
CA ARG A 106 -5.45 5.79 -9.19
C ARG A 106 -6.33 6.09 -7.98
N ILE A 107 -7.20 5.15 -7.60
CA ILE A 107 -8.05 5.29 -6.41
C ILE A 107 -7.18 5.42 -5.16
N ALA A 108 -6.15 4.57 -5.03
CA ALA A 108 -5.21 4.62 -3.91
C ALA A 108 -4.48 5.97 -3.84
N ALA A 109 -3.97 6.47 -4.97
CA ALA A 109 -3.28 7.75 -5.03
C ALA A 109 -4.19 8.91 -4.61
N ILE A 110 -5.43 8.96 -5.11
CA ILE A 110 -6.40 10.00 -4.75
C ILE A 110 -6.74 9.93 -3.26
N SER A 111 -7.01 8.73 -2.75
CA SER A 111 -7.32 8.49 -1.33
C SER A 111 -6.17 8.92 -0.41
N MET A 112 -4.94 8.51 -0.72
CA MET A 112 -3.75 8.86 0.06
C MET A 112 -3.45 10.35 -0.02
N ASN A 113 -3.58 10.98 -1.19
CA ASN A 113 -3.34 12.43 -1.33
C ASN A 113 -4.35 13.24 -0.51
N LYS A 114 -5.62 12.82 -0.49
CA LYS A 114 -6.65 13.44 0.35
C LYS A 114 -6.31 13.31 1.83
N ALA A 115 -5.89 12.12 2.28
CA ALA A 115 -5.48 11.91 3.66
C ALA A 115 -4.25 12.75 4.03
N ALA A 116 -3.26 12.84 3.14
CA ALA A 116 -2.06 13.64 3.34
C ALA A 116 -2.38 15.14 3.41
N ALA A 117 -3.29 15.64 2.58
CA ALA A 117 -3.73 17.04 2.62
C ALA A 117 -4.40 17.39 3.96
N VAL A 118 -5.32 16.54 4.42
CA VAL A 118 -5.99 16.72 5.74
C VAL A 118 -4.97 16.64 6.89
N ALA A 119 -4.00 15.74 6.81
CA ALA A 119 -2.96 15.64 7.83
C ALA A 119 -2.10 16.91 7.92
N ARG A 120 -1.76 17.53 6.78
CA ARG A 120 -1.03 18.81 6.72
C ARG A 120 -1.86 19.96 7.32
N GLU A 121 -3.12 20.07 6.92
CA GLU A 121 -4.02 21.11 7.47
C GLU A 121 -4.15 20.99 9.00
N ASN A 122 -4.34 19.77 9.51
CA ASN A 122 -4.42 19.52 10.94
C ASN A 122 -3.10 19.83 11.65
N ALA A 123 -1.95 19.53 11.05
CA ALA A 123 -0.66 19.89 11.61
C ALA A 123 -0.48 21.42 11.71
N GLU A 124 -0.81 22.16 10.65
CA GLU A 124 -0.73 23.62 10.62
C GLU A 124 -1.69 24.28 11.63
N ARG A 125 -2.91 23.74 11.75
CA ARG A 125 -3.87 24.18 12.77
C ARG A 125 -3.29 24.01 14.18
N ARG A 126 -2.71 22.85 14.49
CA ARG A 126 -2.09 22.58 15.80
C ARG A 126 -0.90 23.48 16.09
N VAL A 127 -0.11 23.85 15.08
CA VAL A 127 0.98 24.82 15.24
C VAL A 127 0.44 26.21 15.59
N ARG A 128 -0.61 26.67 14.89
CA ARG A 128 -1.25 27.96 15.18
C ARG A 128 -1.87 27.99 16.58
N ASP A 129 -2.60 26.94 16.95
CA ASP A 129 -3.23 26.83 18.27
C ASP A 129 -2.17 26.81 19.40
N ALA A 130 -1.09 26.07 19.20
CA ALA A 130 0.02 26.02 20.16
C ALA A 130 0.73 27.38 20.30
N ALA A 131 0.90 28.13 19.20
CA ALA A 131 1.49 29.47 19.24
C ALA A 131 0.61 30.46 20.01
N LEU A 132 -0.70 30.45 19.75
CA LEU A 132 -1.67 31.30 20.47
C LEU A 132 -1.73 30.96 21.97
N ALA A 133 -1.72 29.66 22.31
CA ALA A 133 -1.70 29.22 23.70
C ALA A 133 -0.44 29.74 24.44
N ARG A 134 0.73 29.69 23.79
CA ARG A 134 1.99 30.22 24.36
C ARG A 134 1.94 31.74 24.56
N LYS A 135 1.34 32.48 23.63
CA LYS A 135 1.19 33.94 23.76
C LYS A 135 0.30 34.28 24.97
N ARG A 136 -0.88 33.66 25.07
CA ARG A 136 -1.79 33.85 26.20
C ARG A 136 -1.16 33.48 27.54
N ALA A 137 -0.38 32.41 27.59
CA ALA A 137 0.32 32.00 28.81
C ALA A 137 1.38 33.02 29.27
N LYS A 138 2.03 33.74 28.33
CA LYS A 138 2.99 34.80 28.66
C LYS A 138 2.31 36.09 29.13
N GLU A 139 1.13 36.41 28.58
CA GLU A 139 0.35 37.60 28.95
C GLU A 139 -0.38 37.43 30.31
N ALA A 140 -0.42 36.22 30.86
CA ALA A 140 -1.06 35.88 32.13
C ALA A 140 -0.10 35.86 33.34
N ILE A 141 1.15 36.30 33.15
CA ILE A 141 2.21 36.45 34.17
C ILE A 141 2.48 37.95 34.31
#